data_AF-G3I9G0-F1
#
_entry.id   AF-G3I9G0-F1
#
_cell.length_a   1.000
_cell.length_b   1.000
_cell.length_c   1.000
_cell.angle_alpha   90.00
_cell.angle_beta   90.00
_cell.angle_gamma   90.00
#
_symmetry.space_group_name_H-M   'P 1'
#
loop_
_entity.id
_entity.type
_entity.pdbx_description
1 polymer ?
#
loop_
_entity_poly.entity_id
_entity_poly.type
_entity_poly.pdbx_seq_one_letter_code
_entity_poly.pdbx_strand_id
1 'polypeptide(L)'
;MVTEELHSIAFETQICLYGLTIDLETSSLPVVMISNVSQLPNAWAAIIWYNVSTNDCQNLVFFNNPPSVTLSQLLEVMSWQFSSYVGRGLNSDQLNMLAEKLTGEVRFHSVEPYNKGRLSALPFADILRDYKVIMAENIPENPLKYLYPDIPKDKAFGKHYSSQPCEVSRPTERGDKGYVPSVFIPISTIRSDSMEPQSPSDLLPMSPSVYAVLRENLSPATIETAVCPPPFNGLGC
;
A
#
# COMPACT_ATOMS: atom_id res chain seq x y z
N MET A 1 14.21 14.44 -18.07
CA MET A 1 13.49 14.86 -16.83
C MET A 1 14.46 15.59 -15.93
N VAL A 2 14.05 16.53 -15.05
CA VAL A 2 15.02 17.28 -14.19
C VAL A 2 15.88 16.34 -13.35
N THR A 3 15.34 15.21 -12.90
CA THR A 3 16.07 14.23 -12.07
C THR A 3 17.05 13.34 -12.85
N GLU A 4 17.18 13.52 -14.16
CA GLU A 4 18.14 12.82 -15.03
C GLU A 4 19.33 13.71 -15.41
N GLU A 5 19.33 14.98 -14.97
CA GLU A 5 20.43 15.90 -15.21
C GLU A 5 21.51 15.71 -14.14
N LEU A 6 22.64 15.15 -14.55
CA LEU A 6 23.78 14.87 -13.70
C LEU A 6 24.77 16.04 -13.69
N HIS A 7 25.27 16.34 -12.50
CA HIS A 7 26.23 17.42 -12.26
C HIS A 7 27.44 16.88 -11.47
N SER A 8 28.58 17.56 -11.51
CA SER A 8 29.77 17.19 -10.74
C SER A 8 30.21 18.36 -9.87
N ILE A 9 30.68 18.07 -8.66
CA ILE A 9 31.26 19.07 -7.76
C ILE A 9 32.78 18.91 -7.81
N ALA A 10 33.47 19.92 -8.33
CA ALA A 10 34.93 19.96 -8.38
C ALA A 10 35.51 20.61 -7.11
N PHE A 11 36.63 20.07 -6.65
CA PHE A 11 37.41 20.54 -5.51
C PHE A 11 38.83 20.81 -5.99
N GLU A 12 39.23 22.07 -5.88
CA GLU A 12 40.55 22.53 -6.29
C GLU A 12 41.30 23.05 -5.07
N THR A 13 42.57 22.69 -4.93
CA THR A 13 43.45 23.22 -3.89
C THR A 13 44.89 23.30 -4.40
N GLN A 14 45.64 24.24 -3.88
CA GLN A 14 47.05 24.40 -4.18
C GLN A 14 47.88 24.13 -2.92
N ILE A 15 48.90 23.28 -3.03
CA ILE A 15 49.83 22.96 -1.95
C ILE A 15 51.20 23.53 -2.29
N CYS A 16 51.75 24.34 -1.38
CA CYS A 16 53.11 24.88 -1.48
C CYS A 16 54.02 24.22 -0.43
N LEU A 17 54.95 23.36 -0.86
CA LEU A 17 55.88 22.63 0.02
C LEU A 17 57.31 22.74 -0.50
N TYR A 18 58.25 23.21 0.33
CA TYR A 18 59.67 23.33 -0.04
C TYR A 18 59.94 24.11 -1.34
N GLY A 19 59.10 25.10 -1.65
CA GLY A 19 59.20 25.87 -2.90
C GLY A 19 58.60 25.18 -4.13
N LEU A 20 58.04 23.97 -3.99
CA LEU A 20 57.19 23.34 -5.00
C LEU A 20 55.74 23.76 -4.80
N THR A 21 55.09 24.18 -5.88
CA THR A 21 53.65 24.44 -5.93
C THR A 21 52.98 23.30 -6.69
N ILE A 22 52.04 22.62 -6.05
CA ILE A 22 51.29 21.49 -6.61
C ILE A 22 49.82 21.86 -6.58
N ASP A 23 49.19 21.91 -7.76
CA ASP A 23 47.75 22.05 -7.88
C ASP A 23 47.11 20.65 -7.84
N LEU A 24 46.14 20.48 -6.95
CA LEU A 24 45.35 19.27 -6.79
C LEU A 24 43.92 19.57 -7.18
N GLU A 25 43.36 18.72 -8.03
CA GLU A 25 41.97 18.76 -8.44
C GLU A 25 41.35 17.38 -8.22
N THR A 26 40.14 17.34 -7.69
CA THR A 26 39.33 16.13 -7.60
C THR A 26 37.87 16.49 -7.75
N SER A 27 37.03 15.54 -8.11
CA SER A 27 35.61 15.75 -8.35
C SER A 27 34.77 14.67 -7.71
N SER A 28 33.54 15.03 -7.34
CA SER A 28 32.58 14.07 -6.80
C SER A 28 32.11 13.10 -7.89
N LEU A 29 31.49 12.00 -7.44
CA LEU A 29 30.58 11.26 -8.33
C LEU A 29 29.41 12.17 -8.77
N PRO A 30 28.73 11.83 -9.87
CA PRO A 30 27.66 12.68 -10.36
C PRO A 30 26.50 12.80 -9.37
N VAL A 31 26.01 14.02 -9.21
CA VAL A 31 24.91 14.39 -8.31
C VAL A 31 23.69 14.84 -9.10
N VAL A 32 22.51 14.57 -8.56
CA VAL A 32 21.23 15.05 -9.09
C VAL A 32 20.74 16.22 -8.24
N MET A 33 20.46 17.35 -8.89
CA MET A 33 19.92 18.52 -8.22
C MET A 33 18.39 18.43 -8.16
N ILE A 34 17.84 18.57 -6.95
CA ILE A 34 16.39 18.57 -6.72
C ILE A 34 15.93 19.91 -6.15
N SER A 35 14.73 20.35 -6.53
CA SER A 35 14.08 21.55 -6.00
C SER A 35 13.05 21.21 -4.92
N ASN A 36 12.53 19.98 -4.89
CA ASN A 36 11.55 19.51 -3.93
C ASN A 36 11.82 18.07 -3.50
N VAL A 37 11.53 17.74 -2.24
CA VAL A 37 11.67 16.39 -1.67
C VAL A 37 10.79 15.35 -2.39
N SER A 38 9.72 15.76 -3.07
CA SER A 38 8.91 14.86 -3.90
C SER A 38 9.68 14.25 -5.07
N GLN A 39 10.79 14.88 -5.48
CA GLN A 39 11.66 14.40 -6.57
C GLN A 39 12.70 13.39 -6.07
N LEU A 40 12.93 13.30 -4.75
CA LEU A 40 13.95 12.44 -4.14
C LEU A 40 13.86 10.98 -4.60
N PRO A 41 12.67 10.33 -4.71
CA PRO A 41 12.60 8.94 -5.16
C PRO A 41 13.13 8.74 -6.59
N ASN A 42 12.81 9.67 -7.50
CA ASN A 42 13.26 9.60 -8.89
C ASN A 42 14.75 9.95 -9.02
N ALA A 43 15.22 10.97 -8.28
CA ALA A 43 16.63 11.32 -8.21
C ALA A 43 17.47 10.16 -7.63
N TRP A 44 16.97 9.50 -6.59
CA TRP A 44 17.62 8.33 -6.01
C TRP A 44 17.66 7.14 -6.97
N ALA A 45 16.58 6.91 -7.71
CA ALA A 45 16.56 5.89 -8.77
C ALA A 45 17.61 6.18 -9.85
N ALA A 46 17.78 7.45 -10.25
CA ALA A 46 18.82 7.84 -11.20
C ALA A 46 20.24 7.56 -10.66
N ILE A 47 20.52 7.92 -9.40
CA ILE A 47 21.82 7.64 -8.77
C ILE A 47 22.08 6.14 -8.63
N ILE A 48 21.08 5.35 -8.25
CA ILE A 48 21.18 3.88 -8.22
C ILE A 48 21.51 3.35 -9.62
N TRP A 49 20.77 3.80 -10.63
CA TRP A 49 20.96 3.32 -12.01
C TRP A 49 22.34 3.68 -12.54
N TYR A 50 22.84 4.89 -12.25
CA TYR A 50 24.19 5.30 -12.62
C TYR A 50 25.25 4.37 -12.00
N ASN A 51 25.23 4.24 -10.68
CA ASN A 51 26.26 3.51 -9.93
C ASN A 51 26.24 1.99 -10.16
N VAL A 52 25.08 1.41 -10.49
CA VAL A 52 25.01 -0.03 -10.79
C VAL A 52 25.44 -0.32 -12.23
N SER A 53 25.31 0.65 -13.14
CA SER A 53 25.49 0.40 -14.57
C SER A 53 26.88 0.75 -15.10
N THR A 54 27.60 1.65 -14.46
CA THR A 54 28.90 2.12 -14.94
C THR A 54 29.87 2.42 -13.81
N ASN A 55 31.17 2.27 -14.10
CA ASN A 55 32.26 2.71 -13.24
C ASN A 55 32.86 4.05 -13.71
N ASP A 56 32.36 4.60 -14.82
CA ASP A 56 32.75 5.94 -15.25
C ASP A 56 32.29 6.95 -14.20
N CYS A 57 33.21 7.76 -13.68
CA CYS A 57 32.90 8.71 -12.61
C CYS A 57 32.46 10.09 -13.14
N GLN A 58 32.55 10.34 -14.46
CA GLN A 58 32.34 11.66 -15.05
C GLN A 58 31.35 11.67 -16.24
N ASN A 59 30.58 10.60 -16.45
CA ASN A 59 29.61 10.53 -17.54
C ASN A 59 28.32 11.31 -17.21
N LEU A 60 28.36 12.64 -17.33
CA LEU A 60 27.20 13.50 -17.04
C LEU A 60 26.05 13.34 -18.05
N VAL A 61 26.31 12.78 -19.22
CA VAL A 61 25.32 12.55 -20.28
C VAL A 61 24.77 11.12 -20.29
N PHE A 62 24.95 10.38 -19.18
CA PHE A 62 24.58 8.97 -19.03
C PHE A 62 23.13 8.64 -19.45
N PHE A 63 22.17 9.50 -19.08
CA PHE A 63 20.75 9.27 -19.38
C PHE A 63 20.34 9.57 -20.83
N ASN A 64 21.24 10.09 -21.67
CA ASN A 64 20.96 10.21 -23.11
C ASN A 64 20.86 8.85 -23.81
N ASN A 65 21.58 7.84 -23.29
CA ASN A 65 21.52 6.47 -23.78
C ASN A 65 21.84 5.50 -22.62
N PRO A 66 20.89 5.29 -21.69
CA PRO A 66 21.16 4.54 -20.49
C PRO A 66 21.38 3.05 -20.83
N PRO A 67 22.48 2.43 -20.35
CA PRO A 67 22.70 1.00 -20.50
C PRO A 67 21.64 0.18 -19.73
N SER A 68 21.37 -1.01 -20.25
CA SER A 68 20.51 -2.00 -19.58
C SER A 68 21.27 -2.71 -18.47
N VAL A 69 20.64 -2.83 -17.31
CA VAL A 69 21.17 -3.56 -16.15
C VAL A 69 20.55 -4.96 -16.12
N THR A 70 21.34 -5.98 -15.72
CA THR A 70 20.76 -7.31 -15.54
C THR A 70 19.84 -7.33 -14.32
N LEU A 71 18.75 -8.09 -14.39
CA LEU A 71 17.78 -8.16 -13.28
C LEU A 71 18.43 -8.63 -11.97
N SER A 72 19.38 -9.55 -12.04
CA SER A 72 20.15 -10.04 -10.88
C SER A 72 20.88 -8.92 -10.15
N GLN A 73 21.59 -8.05 -10.89
CA GLN A 73 22.30 -6.90 -10.32
C GLN A 73 21.33 -5.90 -9.69
N LEU A 74 20.22 -5.62 -10.36
CA LEU A 74 19.20 -4.70 -9.83
C LEU A 74 18.59 -5.23 -8.52
N LEU A 75 18.27 -6.52 -8.47
CA LEU A 75 17.70 -7.17 -7.28
C LEU A 75 18.66 -7.16 -6.08
N GLU A 76 19.96 -7.35 -6.31
CA GLU A 76 20.98 -7.23 -5.27
C GLU A 76 21.01 -5.82 -4.69
N VAL A 77 21.03 -4.79 -5.55
CA VAL A 77 21.01 -3.40 -5.10
C VAL A 77 19.74 -3.08 -4.32
N MET A 78 18.59 -3.59 -4.76
CA MET A 78 17.34 -3.47 -4.00
C MET A 78 17.45 -4.09 -2.60
N SER A 79 18.07 -5.27 -2.47
CA SER A 79 18.34 -5.87 -1.16
C SER A 79 19.18 -4.96 -0.27
N TRP A 80 20.22 -4.31 -0.83
CA TRP A 80 21.02 -3.32 -0.10
C TRP A 80 20.20 -2.11 0.35
N GLN A 81 19.26 -1.63 -0.46
CA GLN A 81 18.36 -0.53 -0.06
C GLN A 81 17.57 -0.92 1.20
N PHE A 82 16.96 -2.09 1.23
CA PHE A 82 16.24 -2.57 2.42
C PHE A 82 17.17 -2.76 3.63
N SER A 83 18.36 -3.30 3.41
CA SER A 83 19.34 -3.48 4.49
C SER A 83 19.80 -2.17 5.11
N SER A 84 20.01 -1.13 4.29
CA SER A 84 20.45 0.19 4.74
C SER A 84 19.38 0.90 5.58
N TYR A 85 18.12 0.88 5.12
CA TYR A 85 17.04 1.63 5.77
C TYR A 85 16.34 0.86 6.91
N VAL A 86 16.23 -0.47 6.82
CA VAL A 86 15.43 -1.31 7.74
C VAL A 86 16.31 -2.25 8.56
N GLY A 87 17.62 -2.32 8.28
CA GLY A 87 18.57 -3.19 8.97
C GLY A 87 18.54 -4.65 8.52
N ARG A 88 17.72 -4.98 7.52
CA ARG A 88 17.63 -6.32 6.94
C ARG A 88 17.35 -6.24 5.43
N GLY A 89 18.14 -6.93 4.64
CA GLY A 89 17.91 -7.09 3.20
C GLY A 89 16.74 -8.01 2.88
N LEU A 90 16.50 -8.20 1.59
CA LEU A 90 15.48 -9.11 1.06
C LEU A 90 16.00 -10.54 1.03
N ASN A 91 15.15 -11.52 1.36
CA ASN A 91 15.48 -12.94 1.23
C ASN A 91 15.24 -13.45 -0.21
N SER A 92 15.65 -14.68 -0.50
CA SER A 92 15.52 -15.27 -1.85
C SER A 92 14.07 -15.28 -2.34
N ASP A 93 13.11 -15.62 -1.48
CA ASP A 93 11.69 -15.71 -1.87
C ASP A 93 11.14 -14.33 -2.22
N GLN A 94 11.49 -13.30 -1.45
CA GLN A 94 11.11 -11.91 -1.71
C GLN A 94 11.75 -11.37 -2.99
N LEU A 95 13.02 -11.71 -3.25
CA LEU A 95 13.71 -11.32 -4.48
C LEU A 95 13.10 -12.01 -5.70
N ASN A 96 12.79 -13.30 -5.60
CA ASN A 96 12.10 -14.05 -6.66
C ASN A 96 10.71 -13.45 -6.94
N MET A 97 9.94 -13.15 -5.89
CA MET A 97 8.64 -12.48 -6.04
C MET A 97 8.76 -11.12 -6.75
N LEU A 98 9.80 -10.34 -6.44
CA LEU A 98 10.05 -9.06 -7.14
C LEU A 98 10.49 -9.28 -8.59
N ALA A 99 11.33 -10.29 -8.85
CA ALA A 99 11.76 -10.66 -10.19
C ALA A 99 10.56 -10.98 -11.07
N GLU A 100 9.70 -11.89 -10.60
CA GLU A 100 8.45 -12.28 -11.28
C GLU A 100 7.53 -11.07 -11.50
N LYS A 101 7.39 -10.20 -10.50
CA LYS A 101 6.58 -8.99 -10.62
C LYS A 101 7.11 -8.01 -11.68
N LEU A 102 8.43 -7.94 -11.87
CA LEU A 102 9.06 -7.09 -12.89
C LEU A 102 9.04 -7.73 -14.29
N THR A 103 9.03 -9.05 -14.39
CA THR A 103 9.04 -9.79 -15.67
C THR A 103 7.66 -10.20 -16.17
N GLY A 104 6.63 -10.21 -15.32
CA GLY A 104 5.22 -10.43 -15.68
C GLY A 104 4.52 -11.58 -14.93
N GLU A 105 3.25 -11.33 -14.64
CA GLU A 105 2.18 -12.22 -14.12
C GLU A 105 2.40 -12.95 -12.78
N VAL A 106 1.95 -12.30 -11.69
CA VAL A 106 1.49 -13.01 -10.48
C VAL A 106 0.19 -12.38 -9.97
N ARG A 107 -0.86 -13.17 -9.81
CA ARG A 107 -2.10 -12.77 -9.13
C ARG A 107 -2.06 -13.23 -7.68
N PHE A 108 -2.13 -12.27 -6.76
CA PHE A 108 -2.29 -12.53 -5.33
C PHE A 108 -3.72 -12.19 -4.90
N HIS A 109 -4.33 -13.04 -4.08
CA HIS A 109 -5.51 -12.66 -3.32
C HIS A 109 -5.04 -11.91 -2.08
N SER A 110 -5.45 -10.65 -1.92
CA SER A 110 -5.08 -9.81 -0.79
C SER A 110 -6.25 -8.93 -0.38
N VAL A 111 -6.30 -8.61 0.91
CA VAL A 111 -7.17 -7.54 1.43
C VAL A 111 -6.72 -6.20 0.87
N GLU A 112 -7.60 -5.19 0.97
CA GLU A 112 -7.25 -3.83 0.56
C GLU A 112 -6.00 -3.32 1.30
N PRO A 113 -5.00 -2.76 0.62
CA PRO A 113 -3.77 -2.29 1.25
C PRO A 113 -4.02 -1.17 2.27
N TYR A 114 -3.41 -1.29 3.46
CA TYR A 114 -3.43 -0.24 4.47
C TYR A 114 -2.44 0.87 4.10
N ASN A 115 -2.95 2.06 3.78
CA ASN A 115 -2.12 3.24 3.50
C ASN A 115 -1.57 3.89 4.79
N LYS A 116 -0.63 4.84 4.61
CA LYS A 116 0.00 5.57 5.72
C LYS A 116 -1.01 6.24 6.66
N GLY A 117 -2.09 6.81 6.13
CA GLY A 117 -3.14 7.45 6.92
C GLY A 117 -3.82 6.46 7.86
N ARG A 118 -4.19 5.28 7.35
CA ARG A 118 -4.78 4.20 8.16
C ARG A 118 -3.82 3.69 9.23
N LEU A 119 -2.56 3.45 8.85
CA LEU A 119 -1.53 2.95 9.77
C LEU A 119 -1.12 3.96 10.83
N SER A 120 -1.28 5.26 10.56
CA SER A 120 -1.06 6.32 11.57
C SER A 120 -2.17 6.39 12.62
N ALA A 121 -3.39 5.98 12.26
CA ALA A 121 -4.53 5.97 13.17
C ALA A 121 -4.61 4.68 13.99
N LEU A 122 -4.20 3.54 13.42
CA LEU A 122 -4.19 2.25 14.10
C LEU A 122 -2.93 1.46 13.71
N PRO A 123 -2.05 1.11 14.68
CA PRO A 123 -0.85 0.33 14.41
C PRO A 123 -1.18 -1.02 13.76
N PHE A 124 -0.34 -1.47 12.83
CA PHE A 124 -0.59 -2.73 12.12
C PHE A 124 -0.71 -3.95 13.04
N ALA A 125 0.04 -4.00 14.14
CA ALA A 125 -0.07 -5.08 15.11
C ALA A 125 -1.47 -5.14 15.77
N ASP A 126 -2.07 -3.98 16.06
CA ASP A 126 -3.42 -3.89 16.61
C ASP A 126 -4.48 -4.23 15.55
N ILE A 127 -4.24 -3.85 14.29
CA ILE A 127 -5.07 -4.29 13.15
C ILE A 127 -5.12 -5.84 13.11
N LEU A 128 -3.98 -6.52 13.20
CA LEU A 128 -3.92 -7.99 13.19
C LEU A 128 -4.58 -8.63 14.42
N ARG A 129 -4.46 -7.99 15.59
CA ARG A 129 -5.06 -8.46 16.85
C ARG A 129 -6.59 -8.48 16.75
N ASP A 130 -7.17 -7.36 16.31
CA ASP A 130 -8.60 -7.10 16.37
C ASP A 130 -9.33 -7.35 15.04
N TYR A 131 -8.61 -7.83 14.01
CA TYR A 131 -9.19 -8.15 12.69
C TYR A 131 -10.35 -9.14 12.82
N LYS A 132 -11.50 -8.76 12.25
CA LYS A 132 -12.70 -9.59 12.26
C LYS A 132 -13.26 -9.71 10.85
N VAL A 133 -13.69 -10.91 10.50
CA VAL A 133 -14.42 -11.16 9.26
C VAL A 133 -15.85 -11.55 9.60
N ILE A 134 -16.81 -10.91 8.95
CA ILE A 134 -18.23 -11.24 9.11
C ILE A 134 -18.58 -12.22 7.99
N MET A 135 -18.83 -13.47 8.38
CA MET A 135 -19.48 -14.49 7.54
C MET A 135 -21.00 -14.30 7.61
N ALA A 136 -21.77 -14.88 6.68
CA ALA A 136 -23.23 -14.74 6.55
C ALA A 136 -24.05 -15.08 7.83
N GLU A 137 -23.40 -15.65 8.85
CA GLU A 137 -24.02 -16.14 10.08
C GLU A 137 -23.45 -15.42 11.31
N ASN A 138 -23.57 -14.08 11.36
CA ASN A 138 -23.52 -13.16 12.52
C ASN A 138 -22.46 -13.33 13.65
N ILE A 139 -21.47 -14.23 13.55
CA ILE A 139 -20.39 -14.38 14.53
C ILE A 139 -19.09 -13.85 13.91
N PRO A 140 -18.58 -12.70 14.38
CA PRO A 140 -17.32 -12.15 13.90
C PRO A 140 -16.15 -12.98 14.44
N GLU A 141 -15.53 -13.79 13.58
CA GLU A 141 -14.32 -14.55 13.94
C GLU A 141 -13.06 -13.86 13.44
N ASN A 142 -11.95 -14.06 14.16
CA ASN A 142 -10.63 -13.65 13.70
C ASN A 142 -9.99 -14.81 12.90
N PRO A 143 -9.86 -14.69 11.57
CA PRO A 143 -9.25 -15.74 10.74
C PRO A 143 -7.73 -15.85 10.95
N LEU A 144 -7.08 -14.82 11.51
CA LEU A 144 -5.64 -14.73 11.68
C LEU A 144 -5.23 -15.35 13.03
N LYS A 145 -4.88 -16.63 12.99
CA LYS A 145 -4.48 -17.42 14.18
C LYS A 145 -2.97 -17.65 14.27
N TYR A 146 -2.31 -17.90 13.14
CA TYR A 146 -0.89 -18.20 13.05
C TYR A 146 -0.22 -17.31 12.01
N LEU A 147 1.02 -16.93 12.27
CA LEU A 147 1.96 -16.34 11.33
C LEU A 147 2.81 -17.45 10.72
N TYR A 148 3.07 -17.38 9.41
CA TYR A 148 3.96 -18.31 8.73
C TYR A 148 5.34 -18.42 9.42
N PRO A 149 5.97 -19.60 9.51
CA PRO A 149 5.45 -20.90 9.04
C PRO A 149 4.36 -21.47 9.93
N ASP A 150 4.49 -21.44 11.26
CA ASP A 150 3.51 -21.97 12.23
C ASP A 150 3.65 -21.30 13.61
N ILE A 151 3.82 -19.98 13.64
CA ILE A 151 4.05 -19.21 14.86
C ILE A 151 2.71 -18.65 15.35
N PRO A 152 2.25 -18.94 16.58
CA PRO A 152 1.01 -18.35 17.09
C PRO A 152 1.04 -16.81 17.01
N LYS A 153 -0.05 -16.20 16.53
CA LYS A 153 -0.13 -14.75 16.28
C LYS A 153 0.35 -13.92 17.47
N ASP A 154 -0.14 -14.23 18.67
CA ASP A 154 0.18 -13.46 19.88
C ASP A 154 1.65 -13.62 20.30
N LYS A 155 2.29 -14.76 19.96
CA LYS A 155 3.72 -14.95 20.14
C LYS A 155 4.55 -14.10 19.18
N ALA A 156 4.07 -13.92 17.95
CA ALA A 156 4.77 -13.14 16.93
C ALA A 156 4.62 -11.63 17.13
N PHE A 157 3.40 -11.15 17.40
CA PHE A 157 3.06 -9.72 17.43
C PHE A 157 2.80 -9.17 18.83
N GLY A 158 2.73 -10.01 19.87
CA GLY A 158 2.31 -9.61 21.23
C GLY A 158 3.08 -8.43 21.81
N LYS A 159 4.40 -8.37 21.58
CA LYS A 159 5.26 -7.26 22.03
C LYS A 159 4.96 -5.92 21.37
N HIS A 160 4.22 -5.92 20.27
CA HIS A 160 3.85 -4.74 19.48
C HIS A 160 2.40 -4.33 19.67
N TYR A 161 1.63 -5.08 20.47
CA TYR A 161 0.29 -4.66 20.83
C TYR A 161 0.39 -3.42 21.69
N SER A 162 -0.38 -2.40 21.30
CA SER A 162 -0.59 -1.27 22.20
C SER A 162 -1.21 -1.84 23.47
N SER A 163 -0.60 -1.56 24.61
CA SER A 163 -1.28 -1.72 25.89
C SER A 163 -2.63 -1.03 25.72
N GLN A 164 -3.74 -1.73 25.99
CA GLN A 164 -5.07 -1.12 26.00
C GLN A 164 -4.98 0.23 26.72
N PRO A 165 -5.77 1.25 26.31
CA PRO A 165 -5.97 2.41 27.18
C PRO A 165 -6.24 1.87 28.57
N CYS A 166 -5.46 2.35 29.54
CA CYS A 166 -5.47 1.96 30.96
C CYS A 166 -6.80 1.34 31.36
N GLU A 167 -6.78 0.22 32.09
CA GLU A 167 -7.96 -0.24 32.84
C GLU A 167 -8.60 0.97 33.54
N VAL A 168 -9.64 1.54 32.94
CA VAL A 168 -10.44 2.56 33.60
C VAL A 168 -11.29 1.77 34.55
N SER A 169 -10.99 1.95 35.83
CA SER A 169 -11.77 1.55 36.98
C SER A 169 -13.24 1.45 36.62
N ARG A 170 -13.85 0.29 36.91
CA ARG A 170 -15.31 0.11 36.85
C ARG A 170 -15.97 1.36 37.43
N PRO A 171 -17.07 1.87 36.84
CA PRO A 171 -17.76 3.03 37.37
C PRO A 171 -18.08 2.72 38.83
N THR A 172 -17.35 3.35 39.74
CA THR A 172 -17.77 3.35 41.14
C THR A 172 -19.03 4.19 41.13
N GLU A 173 -20.07 3.78 41.88
CA GLU A 173 -21.43 4.35 41.86
C GLU A 173 -21.54 5.86 42.13
N ARG A 174 -20.42 6.57 42.24
CA ARG A 174 -20.31 7.99 42.49
C ARG A 174 -20.03 8.75 41.19
N GLY A 175 -21.06 8.84 40.35
CA GLY A 175 -21.34 9.94 39.40
C GLY A 175 -20.18 10.71 38.75
N ASP A 176 -19.13 10.04 38.28
CA ASP A 176 -18.05 10.71 37.56
C ASP A 176 -18.31 10.66 36.05
N LYS A 177 -18.22 11.82 35.39
CA LYS A 177 -18.54 12.01 33.96
C LYS A 177 -17.40 11.47 33.09
N GLY A 178 -17.20 10.16 33.10
CA GLY A 178 -16.21 9.48 32.26
C GLY A 178 -16.67 9.38 30.80
N TYR A 179 -15.74 9.61 29.86
CA TYR A 179 -15.95 9.29 28.44
C TYR A 179 -15.87 7.78 28.23
N VAL A 180 -16.76 7.24 27.38
CA VAL A 180 -16.71 5.83 26.98
C VAL A 180 -15.51 5.64 26.03
N PRO A 181 -14.55 4.76 26.34
CA PRO A 181 -13.43 4.49 25.46
C PRO A 181 -13.91 3.81 24.16
N SER A 182 -13.60 4.40 23.01
CA SER A 182 -13.85 3.82 21.70
C SER A 182 -12.55 3.26 21.10
N VAL A 183 -12.59 2.03 20.59
CA VAL A 183 -11.48 1.41 19.86
C VAL A 183 -11.92 1.12 18.43
N PHE A 184 -11.07 1.45 17.46
CA PHE A 184 -11.31 1.11 16.05
C PHE A 184 -11.07 -0.39 15.81
N ILE A 185 -12.04 -1.06 15.20
CA ILE A 185 -11.94 -2.48 14.85
C ILE A 185 -11.99 -2.60 13.33
N PRO A 186 -10.90 -3.04 12.67
CA PRO A 186 -10.91 -3.29 11.23
C PRO A 186 -11.74 -4.54 10.91
N ILE A 187 -12.75 -4.37 10.05
CA ILE A 187 -13.67 -5.44 9.64
C ILE A 187 -13.65 -5.57 8.11
N SER A 188 -13.54 -6.80 7.62
CA SER A 188 -13.81 -7.11 6.21
C SER A 188 -15.11 -7.92 6.08
N THR A 189 -15.99 -7.51 5.17
CA THR A 189 -17.16 -8.30 4.77
C THR A 189 -16.78 -9.16 3.57
N ILE A 190 -16.82 -10.49 3.73
CA ILE A 190 -16.75 -11.37 2.56
C ILE A 190 -18.15 -11.32 1.92
N ARG A 191 -18.31 -10.54 0.85
CA ARG A 191 -19.38 -10.84 -0.10
C ARG A 191 -18.92 -12.10 -0.80
N SER A 192 -19.60 -13.22 -0.52
CA SER A 192 -19.53 -14.38 -1.39
C SER A 192 -19.83 -13.87 -2.79
N ASP A 193 -18.84 -13.92 -3.67
CA ASP A 193 -18.98 -13.59 -5.08
C ASP A 193 -19.79 -14.73 -5.72
N SER A 194 -21.06 -14.84 -5.33
CA SER A 194 -22.01 -15.71 -5.99
C SER A 194 -22.41 -14.98 -7.25
N MET A 195 -21.91 -15.47 -8.39
CA MET A 195 -22.51 -15.24 -9.70
C MET A 195 -23.90 -15.90 -9.73
N GLU A 196 -24.84 -15.36 -8.95
CA GLU A 196 -26.27 -15.59 -9.13
C GLU A 196 -26.90 -14.26 -9.54
N PRO A 197 -27.74 -14.23 -10.59
CA PRO A 197 -28.47 -13.03 -10.94
C PRO A 197 -29.25 -12.56 -9.71
N GLN A 198 -29.07 -11.29 -9.31
CA GLN A 198 -29.78 -10.72 -8.18
C GLN A 198 -31.27 -11.01 -8.32
N SER A 199 -31.80 -11.85 -7.43
CA SER A 199 -33.23 -12.12 -7.37
C SER A 199 -33.94 -10.79 -7.07
N PRO A 200 -35.05 -10.46 -7.75
CA PRO A 200 -35.76 -9.19 -7.56
C PRO A 200 -36.27 -8.99 -6.12
N SER A 201 -36.16 -10.01 -5.26
CA SER A 201 -36.53 -9.96 -3.84
C SER A 201 -35.50 -9.26 -2.95
N ASP A 202 -34.26 -9.02 -3.41
CA ASP A 202 -33.21 -8.32 -2.63
C ASP A 202 -33.23 -6.78 -2.81
N LEU A 203 -34.17 -6.25 -3.61
CA LEU A 203 -34.34 -4.82 -3.78
C LEU A 203 -35.09 -4.23 -2.59
N LEU A 204 -34.40 -3.40 -1.79
CA LEU A 204 -35.05 -2.58 -0.78
C LEU A 204 -36.12 -1.70 -1.43
N PRO A 205 -37.33 -1.56 -0.83
CA PRO A 205 -38.34 -0.67 -1.37
C PRO A 205 -37.79 0.76 -1.43
N MET A 206 -38.00 1.43 -2.58
CA MET A 206 -37.56 2.82 -2.76
C MET A 206 -38.16 3.72 -1.68
N SER A 207 -37.39 4.72 -1.22
CA SER A 207 -37.90 5.67 -0.23
C SER A 207 -39.14 6.41 -0.76
N PRO A 208 -40.09 6.82 0.11
CA PRO A 208 -41.31 7.51 -0.31
C PRO A 208 -41.04 8.77 -1.15
N SER A 209 -39.93 9.46 -0.88
CA SER A 209 -39.46 10.63 -1.63
C SER A 209 -39.07 10.29 -3.07
N VAL A 210 -38.42 9.14 -3.29
CA VAL A 210 -38.01 8.71 -4.64
C VAL A 210 -39.23 8.22 -5.44
N TYR A 211 -40.16 7.53 -4.77
CA TYR A 211 -41.43 7.10 -5.37
C TYR A 211 -42.31 8.28 -5.81
N ALA A 212 -42.33 9.36 -5.02
CA ALA A 212 -43.08 10.58 -5.36
C ALA A 212 -42.55 11.25 -6.65
N VAL A 213 -41.23 11.38 -6.79
CA VAL A 213 -40.59 11.97 -7.98
C VAL A 213 -40.85 11.14 -9.24
N LEU A 214 -40.85 9.81 -9.12
CA LEU A 214 -41.16 8.93 -10.25
C LEU A 214 -42.63 9.07 -10.70
N ARG A 215 -43.58 9.28 -9.78
CA ARG A 215 -44.98 9.53 -10.13
C ARG A 215 -45.22 10.86 -10.84
N GLU A 216 -44.35 11.85 -10.67
CA GLU A 216 -44.44 13.11 -11.40
C GLU A 216 -43.92 12.99 -12.84
N ASN A 217 -43.03 12.04 -13.10
CA ASN A 217 -42.33 11.91 -14.39
C ASN A 217 -42.76 10.70 -15.23
N LEU A 218 -43.55 9.77 -14.67
CA LEU A 218 -44.00 8.55 -15.34
C LEU A 218 -45.51 8.40 -15.30
N SER A 219 -46.08 7.85 -16.38
CA SER A 219 -47.51 7.59 -16.46
C SER A 219 -47.93 6.42 -15.56
N PRO A 220 -49.16 6.42 -15.00
CA PRO A 220 -49.63 5.36 -14.10
C PRO A 220 -49.53 3.95 -14.68
N ALA A 221 -49.80 3.79 -15.99
CA ALA A 221 -49.77 2.50 -16.68
C ALA A 221 -48.34 1.91 -16.78
N THR A 222 -47.32 2.77 -16.90
CA THR A 222 -45.92 2.35 -16.94
C THR A 222 -45.45 1.84 -15.59
N ILE A 223 -45.92 2.46 -14.50
CA ILE A 223 -45.60 2.07 -13.14
C ILE A 223 -46.28 0.74 -12.79
N GLU A 224 -47.55 0.55 -13.20
CA GLU A 224 -48.32 -0.67 -12.90
C GLU A 224 -47.78 -1.91 -13.64
N THR A 225 -47.32 -1.75 -14.89
CA THR A 225 -46.71 -2.83 -15.69
C THR A 225 -45.38 -3.32 -15.09
N ALA A 226 -44.64 -2.45 -14.38
CA ALA A 226 -43.38 -2.81 -13.74
C ALA A 226 -43.57 -3.53 -12.40
N VAL A 227 -44.71 -3.33 -11.73
CA VAL A 227 -45.00 -3.92 -10.41
C VAL A 227 -45.68 -5.29 -10.53
N CYS A 228 -46.49 -5.50 -11.57
CA CYS A 228 -47.15 -6.78 -11.84
C CYS A 228 -46.94 -7.18 -13.31
N PRO A 229 -45.86 -7.92 -13.64
CA PRO A 229 -45.73 -8.49 -14.97
C PRO A 229 -46.86 -9.51 -15.21
N PRO A 230 -47.45 -9.57 -16.42
CA PRO A 230 -48.54 -10.49 -16.71
C PRO A 230 -48.06 -11.95 -16.64
N PRO A 231 -48.96 -12.91 -16.33
CA PRO A 231 -48.58 -14.31 -16.26
C PRO A 231 -48.09 -14.80 -17.63
N PHE A 232 -46.92 -15.45 -17.61
CA PHE A 232 -46.31 -16.10 -18.76
C PHE A 232 -47.26 -17.19 -19.30
N ASN A 233 -47.98 -16.89 -20.39
CA ASN A 233 -48.61 -17.93 -21.20
C ASN A 233 -47.55 -18.55 -22.10
N GLY A 234 -47.05 -19.71 -21.70
CA GLY A 234 -46.32 -20.60 -22.61
C GLY A 234 -47.27 -21.20 -23.64
N LEU A 235 -47.00 -20.95 -24.91
CA LEU A 235 -47.36 -21.74 -26.10
C LEU A 235 -46.30 -21.33 -27.15
N GLY A 236 -45.51 -22.21 -27.77
CA GLY A 236 -45.85 -23.52 -28.29
C GLY A 236 -45.84 -23.40 -29.82
N CYS A 237 -44.81 -24.01 -30.44
CA CYS A 237 -44.47 -24.09 -31.87
C CYS A 237 -43.66 -22.93 -32.46
#